data_AF-M0LKR1-F1
#
_entry.id   AF-M0LKR1-F1
#
_cell.length_a   1.000
_cell.length_b   1.000
_cell.length_c   1.000
_cell.angle_alpha   90.00
_cell.angle_beta   90.00
_cell.angle_gamma   90.00
#
_symmetry.space_group_name_H-M   'P 1'
#
loop_
_entity.id
_entity.type
_entity.pdbx_description
1 polymer ?
#
loop_
_entity_poly.entity_id
_entity_poly.type
_entity_poly.pdbx_seq_one_letter_code
_entity_poly.pdbx_strand_id
1 'polypeptide(L)'
;MSTHPTTATEAPTPTAGADPLARLRPGELLRCRYGDATWYYGLEQRSAIPYEEYDWLEALPAGVRDPRGLAPVRYHSREEFDPIPTPRTVIAEVVGHPTVDVAIVGETQLATLRGEGDG
;
A
#
# COMPACT_ATOMS: atom_id res chain seq x y z
N MET A 1 4.86 34.51 15.21
CA MET A 1 5.11 33.79 13.94
C MET A 1 5.40 32.35 14.31
N SER A 2 4.43 31.45 14.12
CA SER A 2 4.53 30.06 14.58
C SER A 2 5.35 29.24 13.57
N THR A 3 6.49 28.72 14.01
CA THR A 3 7.26 27.71 13.27
C THR A 3 6.74 26.33 13.64
N HIS A 4 5.99 25.68 12.75
CA HIS A 4 5.73 24.25 12.87
C HIS A 4 6.98 23.49 12.39
N PRO A 5 7.54 22.55 13.18
CA PRO A 5 8.53 21.62 12.65
C PRO A 5 7.81 20.64 11.72
N THR A 6 8.11 20.72 10.43
CA THR A 6 7.85 19.63 9.49
C THR A 6 8.74 18.47 9.92
N THR A 7 8.18 17.54 10.69
CA THR A 7 8.80 16.25 10.94
C THR A 7 8.95 15.55 9.60
N ALA A 8 10.14 15.61 9.03
CA ALA A 8 10.55 14.71 7.97
C ALA A 8 10.63 13.31 8.60
N THR A 9 9.56 12.55 8.48
CA THR A 9 9.58 11.11 8.74
C THR A 9 10.50 10.51 7.67
N GLU A 10 11.77 10.35 8.03
CA GLU A 10 12.73 9.59 7.24
C GLU A 10 12.14 8.18 7.06
N ALA A 11 11.75 7.88 5.83
CA ALA A 11 11.17 6.59 5.51
C ALA A 11 12.25 5.51 5.70
N PRO A 12 11.96 4.42 6.41
CA PRO A 12 12.94 3.37 6.63
C PRO A 12 13.36 2.79 5.27
N THR A 13 14.66 2.81 4.98
CA THR A 13 15.23 2.19 3.78
C THR A 13 14.81 0.72 3.73
N PRO A 14 14.11 0.26 2.68
CA PRO A 14 13.66 -1.12 2.59
C PRO A 14 14.86 -2.06 2.48
N THR A 15 14.96 -3.00 3.41
CA THR A 15 15.95 -4.08 3.33
C THR A 15 15.49 -5.06 2.26
N ALA A 16 16.22 -5.15 1.14
CA ALA A 16 15.96 -6.13 0.09
C ALA A 16 15.83 -7.53 0.71
N GLY A 17 14.64 -8.13 0.62
CA GLY A 17 14.33 -9.47 1.15
C GLY A 17 13.33 -9.51 2.30
N ALA A 18 13.02 -8.38 2.95
CA ALA A 18 11.92 -8.31 3.92
C ALA A 18 10.63 -7.92 3.19
N ASP A 19 9.62 -8.77 3.33
CA ASP A 19 8.28 -8.50 2.81
C ASP A 19 7.73 -7.17 3.35
N PRO A 20 7.61 -6.14 2.51
CA PRO A 20 7.42 -4.76 2.97
C PRO A 20 6.03 -4.52 3.56
N LEU A 21 5.04 -5.31 3.16
CA LEU A 21 3.70 -5.29 3.73
C LEU A 21 3.64 -5.89 5.14
N ALA A 22 4.64 -6.68 5.56
CA ALA A 22 4.66 -7.28 6.90
C ALA A 22 4.84 -6.23 8.01
N ARG A 23 5.39 -5.06 7.66
CA ARG A 23 5.63 -3.97 8.60
C ARG A 23 4.45 -3.01 8.75
N LEU A 24 3.45 -3.12 7.88
CA LEU A 24 2.28 -2.24 7.90
C LEU A 24 1.32 -2.58 9.03
N ARG A 25 0.92 -1.55 9.77
CA ARG A 25 -0.20 -1.59 10.70
C ARG A 25 -1.53 -1.41 9.94
N PRO A 26 -2.67 -1.78 10.55
CA PRO A 26 -3.97 -1.45 10.00
C PRO A 26 -4.08 0.06 9.73
N GLY A 27 -4.56 0.42 8.54
CA GLY A 27 -4.64 1.82 8.10
C GLY A 27 -3.31 2.44 7.67
N GLU A 28 -2.22 1.68 7.53
CA GLU A 28 -0.98 2.16 6.92
C GLU A 28 -0.82 1.62 5.49
N LEU A 29 -0.28 2.44 4.61
CA LEU A 29 0.05 2.10 3.23
C LEU A 29 1.47 2.47 2.88
N LEU A 30 2.07 1.72 1.97
CA LEU A 30 3.33 2.04 1.32
C LEU A 30 3.06 2.89 0.08
N ARG A 31 3.43 4.16 0.11
CA ARG A 31 3.54 5.00 -1.08
C ARG A 31 4.87 4.73 -1.76
N CYS A 32 4.83 4.42 -3.04
CA CYS A 32 6.00 4.10 -3.85
C CYS A 32 6.00 4.95 -5.11
N ARG A 33 7.13 5.59 -5.40
CA ARG A 33 7.32 6.36 -6.63
C ARG A 33 8.17 5.56 -7.62
N TYR A 34 7.61 5.27 -8.78
CA TYR A 34 8.30 4.59 -9.88
C TYR A 34 8.16 5.42 -11.16
N GLY A 35 9.25 6.08 -11.56
CA GLY A 35 9.21 7.09 -12.62
C GLY A 35 8.28 8.26 -12.25
N ASP A 36 7.35 8.60 -13.15
CA ASP A 36 6.31 9.62 -12.95
C ASP A 36 5.04 9.11 -12.26
N ALA A 37 4.96 7.80 -12.01
CA ALA A 37 3.82 7.18 -11.34
C ALA A 37 4.04 7.12 -9.84
N THR A 38 2.98 7.38 -9.08
CA THR A 38 2.92 7.06 -7.65
C THR A 38 1.91 5.93 -7.45
N TRP A 39 2.37 4.87 -6.80
CA TRP A 39 1.58 3.72 -6.41
C TRP A 39 1.41 3.71 -4.90
N TYR A 40 0.26 3.25 -4.42
CA TYR A 40 0.05 2.97 -3.01
C TYR A 40 -0.20 1.48 -2.84
N TYR A 41 0.40 0.86 -1.85
CA TYR A 41 0.24 -0.56 -1.55
C TYR A 41 -0.22 -0.74 -0.11
N GLY A 42 -1.22 -1.57 0.09
CA GLY A 42 -1.83 -1.75 1.40
C GLY A 42 -2.38 -3.14 1.61
N LEU A 43 -3.03 -3.28 2.75
CA LEU A 43 -3.76 -4.46 3.15
C LEU A 43 -5.20 -4.05 3.44
N GLU A 44 -6.13 -4.53 2.63
CA GLU A 44 -7.56 -4.26 2.75
C GLU A 44 -8.30 -5.46 3.31
N GLN A 45 -9.46 -5.23 3.93
CA GLN A 45 -10.32 -6.33 4.35
C GLN A 45 -10.79 -7.12 3.13
N ARG A 46 -10.70 -8.46 3.19
CA ARG A 46 -11.23 -9.37 2.14
C ARG A 46 -12.74 -9.30 1.95
N SER A 47 -13.45 -8.42 2.65
CA SER A 47 -14.88 -8.15 2.42
C SER A 47 -15.10 -6.82 1.71
N ALA A 48 -14.07 -5.98 1.62
CA ALA A 48 -14.14 -4.64 1.04
C ALA A 48 -13.73 -4.60 -0.45
N ILE A 49 -12.98 -5.60 -0.93
CA ILE A 49 -12.69 -5.76 -2.36
C ILE A 49 -13.94 -6.37 -3.03
N PRO A 50 -14.27 -6.08 -4.30
CA PRO A 50 -15.42 -6.68 -4.99
C PRO A 50 -15.16 -8.15 -5.41
N TYR A 51 -16.20 -9.00 -5.27
CA TYR A 51 -16.11 -10.47 -5.39
C TYR A 51 -15.47 -10.97 -6.70
N GLU A 52 -15.68 -10.25 -7.80
CA GLU A 52 -15.20 -10.61 -9.14
C GLU A 52 -13.67 -10.52 -9.27
N GLU A 53 -12.98 -9.83 -8.37
CA GLU A 53 -11.52 -9.64 -8.40
C GLU A 53 -10.74 -10.56 -7.43
N TYR A 54 -11.42 -11.49 -6.73
CA TYR A 54 -10.80 -12.39 -5.73
C TYR A 54 -10.41 -13.78 -6.24
N ASP A 55 -10.70 -14.15 -7.48
CA ASP A 55 -10.50 -15.53 -7.94
C ASP A 55 -9.05 -16.01 -7.74
N TRP A 56 -8.08 -15.12 -7.97
CA TRP A 56 -6.66 -15.39 -7.72
C TRP A 56 -6.28 -15.37 -6.22
N LEU A 57 -7.01 -14.65 -5.36
CA LEU A 57 -6.83 -14.62 -3.89
C LEU A 57 -7.25 -15.94 -3.25
N GLU A 58 -8.29 -16.57 -3.80
CA GLU A 58 -8.73 -17.91 -3.42
C GLU A 58 -7.72 -18.97 -3.86
N ALA A 59 -7.08 -18.77 -5.02
CA ALA A 59 -6.01 -19.62 -5.55
C ALA A 59 -4.68 -19.53 -4.78
N LEU A 60 -4.51 -18.56 -3.86
CA LEU A 60 -3.32 -18.48 -3.02
C LEU A 60 -3.28 -19.61 -1.98
N PRO A 61 -2.10 -20.22 -1.74
CA PRO A 61 -1.93 -21.19 -0.67
C PRO A 61 -2.34 -20.59 0.68
N ALA A 62 -2.94 -21.41 1.56
CA ALA A 62 -3.42 -20.96 2.86
C ALA A 62 -2.33 -20.27 3.71
N GLY A 63 -1.06 -20.67 3.57
CA GLY A 63 0.09 -20.05 4.25
C GLY A 63 0.52 -18.68 3.72
N VAL A 64 -0.04 -18.24 2.59
CA VAL A 64 0.21 -16.91 1.99
C VAL A 64 -0.92 -15.92 2.36
N ARG A 65 -2.06 -16.44 2.83
CA ARG A 65 -3.18 -15.61 3.27
C ARG A 65 -2.80 -14.91 4.58
N ASP A 66 -3.11 -13.62 4.67
CA ASP A 66 -2.88 -12.89 5.91
C ASP A 66 -3.83 -13.45 6.99
N PRO A 67 -3.31 -13.87 8.16
CA PRO A 67 -4.14 -14.45 9.22
C PRO A 67 -5.18 -13.47 9.77
N ARG A 68 -5.03 -12.17 9.50
CA ARG A 68 -5.99 -11.12 9.88
C ARG A 68 -7.16 -11.00 8.90
N GLY A 69 -7.20 -11.83 7.84
CA GLY A 69 -8.22 -11.74 6.80
C GLY A 69 -8.01 -10.58 5.83
N LEU A 70 -6.78 -10.05 5.76
CA LEU A 70 -6.42 -8.94 4.89
C LEU A 70 -5.89 -9.43 3.54
N ALA A 71 -6.22 -8.72 2.48
CA ALA A 71 -5.74 -8.95 1.13
C ALA A 71 -4.80 -7.82 0.69
N PRO A 72 -3.67 -8.16 0.05
CA PRO A 72 -2.79 -7.17 -0.56
C PRO A 72 -3.46 -6.52 -1.76
N VAL A 73 -3.39 -5.19 -1.79
CA VAL A 73 -3.97 -4.36 -2.86
C VAL A 73 -2.98 -3.27 -3.26
N ARG A 74 -3.18 -2.74 -4.47
CA ARG A 74 -2.49 -1.54 -4.95
C ARG A 74 -3.50 -0.51 -5.45
N TYR A 75 -3.10 0.76 -5.41
CA TYR A 75 -3.86 1.90 -5.94
C TYR A 75 -2.95 2.72 -6.84
N HIS A 76 -3.51 3.30 -7.91
CA HIS A 76 -2.76 4.21 -8.78
C HIS A 76 -3.12 5.67 -8.48
N SER A 77 -2.11 6.50 -8.23
CA SER A 77 -2.31 7.91 -7.81
C SER A 77 -3.09 8.82 -8.79
N ARG A 78 -3.27 8.43 -10.06
CA ARG A 78 -3.80 9.31 -11.11
C ARG A 78 -5.00 8.77 -11.89
N GLU A 79 -5.19 7.46 -11.91
CA GLU A 79 -6.17 6.83 -12.81
C GLU A 79 -7.28 6.18 -12.00
N GLU A 80 -6.94 5.34 -11.02
CA GLU A 80 -7.91 4.59 -10.23
C GLU A 80 -7.41 4.48 -8.79
N PHE A 81 -8.13 5.13 -7.87
CA PHE A 81 -7.97 4.92 -6.42
C PHE A 81 -8.81 3.74 -5.92
N ASP A 82 -9.34 2.93 -6.82
CA ASP A 82 -9.95 1.65 -6.51
C ASP A 82 -8.86 0.62 -6.12
N PRO A 83 -9.14 -0.21 -5.10
CA PRO A 83 -8.19 -1.23 -4.66
C PRO A 83 -8.06 -2.31 -5.72
N ILE A 84 -6.94 -2.32 -6.45
CA ILE A 84 -6.63 -3.37 -7.42
C ILE A 84 -5.96 -4.53 -6.67
N PRO A 85 -6.61 -5.70 -6.58
CA PRO A 85 -6.06 -6.82 -5.85
C PRO A 85 -4.75 -7.27 -6.50
N THR A 86 -3.67 -7.37 -5.71
CA THR A 86 -2.32 -7.60 -6.26
C THR A 86 -1.54 -8.61 -5.43
N PRO A 87 -0.89 -9.62 -6.03
CA PRO A 87 -0.08 -10.58 -5.29
C PRO A 87 1.02 -9.91 -4.47
N ARG A 88 1.19 -10.39 -3.23
CA ARG A 88 2.20 -9.88 -2.29
C ARG A 88 3.62 -9.92 -2.87
N THR A 89 3.93 -10.93 -3.67
CA THR A 89 5.23 -11.07 -4.36
C THR A 89 5.48 -9.95 -5.37
N VAL A 90 4.46 -9.55 -6.13
CA VAL A 90 4.55 -8.44 -7.09
C VAL A 90 4.78 -7.12 -6.35
N ILE A 91 4.06 -6.90 -5.24
CA ILE A 91 4.28 -5.70 -4.40
C ILE A 91 5.70 -5.69 -3.85
N ALA A 92 6.17 -6.81 -3.28
CA ALA A 92 7.52 -6.91 -2.74
C ALA A 92 8.61 -6.66 -3.79
N GLU A 93 8.43 -7.17 -5.01
CA GLU A 93 9.34 -6.91 -6.13
C GLU A 93 9.41 -5.42 -6.49
N VAL A 94 8.25 -4.77 -6.63
CA VAL A 94 8.19 -3.34 -6.98
C VAL A 94 8.80 -2.46 -5.88
N VAL A 95 8.39 -2.67 -4.63
CA VAL A 95 8.86 -1.89 -3.48
C VAL A 95 10.34 -2.16 -3.18
N GLY A 96 10.82 -3.38 -3.45
CA GLY A 96 12.21 -3.77 -3.26
C GLY A 96 13.17 -3.21 -4.32
N HIS A 97 12.66 -2.58 -5.37
CA HIS A 97 13.48 -2.05 -6.45
C HIS A 97 14.28 -0.82 -5.96
N PRO A 98 15.62 -0.77 -6.15
CA PRO A 98 16.47 0.26 -5.55
C PRO A 98 16.23 1.69 -6.06
N THR A 99 15.51 1.82 -7.19
CA THR A 99 15.16 3.13 -7.76
C THR A 99 13.79 3.64 -7.30
N VAL A 100 13.08 2.88 -6.47
CA VAL A 100 11.77 3.27 -5.96
C VAL A 100 11.95 4.03 -4.65
N ASP A 101 11.40 5.24 -4.62
CA ASP A 101 11.27 6.01 -3.38
C ASP A 101 10.03 5.52 -2.62
N VAL A 102 10.21 5.11 -1.36
CA VAL A 102 9.16 4.47 -0.55
C VAL A 102 8.89 5.30 0.69
N ALA A 103 7.63 5.51 1.04
CA ALA A 103 7.22 6.14 2.29
C ALA A 103 5.97 5.45 2.87
N ILE A 104 5.85 5.37 4.20
CA ILE A 104 4.61 4.92 4.86
C ILE A 104 3.68 6.12 5.00
N VAL A 105 2.44 5.99 4.55
CA VAL A 105 1.37 6.98 4.67
C VAL A 105 0.17 6.38 5.39
N GLY A 106 -0.50 7.17 6.23
CA GLY A 106 -1.71 6.73 6.93
C GLY A 106 -2.96 6.78 6.05
N GLU A 107 -3.98 6.02 6.42
CA GLU A 107 -5.27 5.93 5.72
C GLU A 107 -5.94 7.29 5.59
N THR A 108 -5.89 8.14 6.61
CA THR A 108 -6.42 9.51 6.55
C THR A 108 -5.69 10.37 5.51
N GLN A 109 -4.37 10.21 5.38
CA GLN A 109 -3.59 10.89 4.35
C GLN A 109 -3.94 10.35 2.96
N LEU A 110 -4.16 9.03 2.84
CA LEU A 110 -4.63 8.43 1.60
C LEU A 110 -6.04 8.91 1.23
N ALA A 111 -6.98 8.95 2.17
CA ALA A 111 -8.32 9.48 1.97
C ALA A 111 -8.27 10.93 1.48
N THR A 112 -7.38 11.75 2.06
CA THR A 112 -7.14 13.11 1.56
C THR A 112 -6.64 13.12 0.11
N LEU A 113 -5.74 12.20 -0.24
CA LEU A 113 -5.22 12.04 -1.61
C LEU A 113 -6.26 11.50 -2.60
N ARG A 114 -7.22 10.71 -2.13
CA ARG A 114 -8.38 10.21 -2.88
C ARG A 114 -9.46 11.28 -3.09
N GLY A 115 -9.35 12.43 -2.43
CA GLY A 115 -10.38 13.47 -2.43
C GLY A 115 -11.54 13.18 -1.47
N GLU A 116 -11.35 12.27 -0.51
CA GLU A 116 -12.31 11.88 0.53
C GLU A 116 -12.15 12.68 1.84
N GLY A 117 -11.19 13.61 1.91
CA GLY A 117 -10.97 14.48 3.08
C GLY A 117 -11.79 15.78 2.99
N ASP A 118 -12.69 15.97 3.97
CA ASP A 118 -13.56 17.14 4.27
C ASP A 118 -13.57 18.31 3.27
N GLY A 119 -14.72 18.49 2.63
CA GLY A 119 -15.26 19.78 2.22
C GLY A 119 -16.23 20.32 3.27
#